data_AF-T1CTA7-F1
#
_entry.id   AF-T1CTA7-F1
#
_cell.length_a   1.000
_cell.length_b   1.000
_cell.length_c   1.000
_cell.angle_alpha   90.00
_cell.angle_beta   90.00
_cell.angle_gamma   90.00
#
_symmetry.space_group_name_H-M   'P 1'
#
loop_
_entity.id
_entity.type
_entity.pdbx_description
1 polymer ?
#
loop_
_entity_poly.entity_id
_entity_poly.type
_entity_poly.pdbx_seq_one_letter_code
_entity_poly.pdbx_strand_id
1 'polypeptide(L)' 'VTLGRGGSDYSATAIGAILGASRVELIKRGVSVLTADPRLVPRARTIRRLSTKRPRSSLSSVRRSSIR' A
#
# COMPACT_ATOMS: atom_id res chain seq x y z
N VAL A 1 -14.11 -0.20 -21.21
CA VAL A 1 -12.84 -0.67 -20.61
C VAL A 1 -13.00 -0.75 -19.10
N THR A 2 -12.47 -1.78 -18.45
CA THR A 2 -12.45 -1.91 -16.98
C THR A 2 -11.01 -1.84 -16.47
N LEU A 3 -10.82 -1.46 -15.20
CA LEU A 3 -9.50 -1.37 -14.57
C LEU A 3 -8.98 -2.71 -14.03
N GLY A 4 -9.75 -3.79 -14.16
CA GLY A 4 -9.41 -5.10 -13.60
C GLY A 4 -9.61 -5.19 -12.07
N ARG A 5 -8.91 -6.16 -11.45
CA ARG A 5 -8.97 -6.43 -10.00
C ARG A 5 -8.50 -5.21 -9.20
N GLY A 6 -9.26 -4.85 -8.17
CA GLY A 6 -8.94 -3.67 -7.34
C GLY A 6 -9.26 -2.34 -8.03
N GLY A 7 -10.00 -2.34 -9.14
CA GLY A 7 -10.36 -1.12 -9.85
C GLY A 7 -11.08 -0.07 -8.98
N SER A 8 -11.92 -0.50 -8.02
CA SER A 8 -12.56 0.43 -7.07
C SER A 8 -11.54 1.11 -6.16
N ASP A 9 -10.58 0.35 -5.62
CA ASP A 9 -9.56 0.88 -4.71
C ASP A 9 -8.64 1.87 -5.46
N TYR A 10 -8.29 1.52 -6.71
CA TYR A 10 -7.50 2.38 -7.58
C TYR A 10 -8.23 3.67 -7.91
N SER A 11 -9.48 3.59 -8.38
CA SER A 11 -10.30 4.77 -8.69
C SER A 11 -10.49 5.68 -7.47
N ALA A 12 -10.81 5.11 -6.31
CA ALA A 12 -10.99 5.88 -5.07
C ALA A 12 -9.71 6.63 -4.68
N THR A 13 -8.55 5.95 -4.77
CA THR A 13 -7.25 6.55 -4.44
C THR A 13 -6.86 7.64 -5.45
N ALA A 14 -7.08 7.39 -6.75
CA ALA A 14 -6.80 8.36 -7.81
C ALA A 14 -7.65 9.62 -7.67
N ILE A 15 -8.96 9.47 -7.44
CA ILE A 15 -9.87 10.60 -7.21
C ILE A 15 -9.46 11.36 -5.95
N GLY A 16 -9.16 10.67 -4.85
CA GLY A 16 -8.68 11.30 -3.62
C GLY A 16 -7.43 12.15 -3.83
N ALA A 17 -6.47 11.65 -4.63
CA ALA A 17 -5.27 12.41 -4.98
C ALA A 17 -5.58 13.66 -5.82
N ILE A 18 -6.47 13.54 -6.81
CA ILE A 18 -6.88 14.68 -7.67
C ILE A 18 -7.56 15.78 -6.85
N LEU A 19 -8.39 15.39 -5.87
CA LEU A 19 -9.11 16.33 -5.01
C LEU A 19 -8.27 16.88 -3.85
N GLY A 20 -7.01 16.44 -3.70
CA GLY A 20 -6.17 16.81 -2.56
C GLY A 20 -6.70 16.30 -1.22
N ALA A 21 -7.39 15.16 -1.21
CA ALA A 21 -7.92 14.57 0.01
C ALA A 21 -6.79 14.17 0.97
N SER A 22 -6.94 14.48 2.26
CA SER A 22 -5.98 14.12 3.30
C SER A 22 -5.95 12.62 3.59
N ARG A 23 -7.03 11.89 3.29
CA ARG A 23 -7.16 10.45 3.49
C ARG A 23 -8.17 9.84 2.52
N VAL A 24 -7.93 8.59 2.13
CA VAL A 24 -8.89 7.72 1.43
C VAL A 24 -9.20 6.52 2.33
N GLU A 25 -10.48 6.20 2.48
CA GLU A 25 -10.94 5.07 3.29
C GLU A 25 -11.64 4.03 2.41
N LEU A 26 -11.15 2.79 2.48
CA LEU A 26 -11.74 1.66 1.78
C LEU A 26 -12.62 0.89 2.76
N ILE A 27 -13.94 0.93 2.54
CA ILE A 27 -14.92 0.28 3.40
C ILE A 27 -15.18 -1.13 2.88
N LYS A 28 -14.89 -2.13 3.70
CA LYS A 28 -15.14 -3.54 3.38
C LYS A 28 -16.01 -4.18 4.47
N ARG A 29 -16.99 -4.99 4.05
CA ARG A 29 -17.78 -5.80 4.99
C ARG A 29 -16.94 -7.00 5.44
N GLY A 30 -16.72 -7.12 6.75
CA GLY A 30 -16.02 -8.26 7.35
C GLY A 30 -14.56 -7.99 7.73
N VAL A 31 -13.76 -9.06 7.77
CA VAL A 31 -12.47 -9.15 8.46
C VAL A 31 -11.46 -8.08 8.03
N SER A 32 -10.74 -7.56 9.01
CA SER A 32 -9.58 -6.68 8.84
C SER A 32 -8.41 -7.37 8.13
N VAL A 33 -7.41 -6.60 7.71
CA VAL A 33 -6.14 -7.16 7.25
C VAL A 33 -5.45 -7.85 8.42
N LEU A 34 -5.06 -9.11 8.23
CA LEU A 34 -4.40 -9.94 9.24
C LEU A 34 -2.92 -10.17 8.89
N THR A 35 -2.12 -10.55 9.89
CA THR A 35 -0.69 -10.84 9.72
C THR A 35 -0.41 -12.05 8.82
N ALA A 36 -1.35 -12.98 8.74
CA ALA A 36 -1.30 -14.18 7.91
C ALA A 36 -2.74 -14.65 7.63
N ASP A 37 -2.91 -15.64 6.74
CA ASP A 37 -4.20 -16.29 6.54
C ASP A 37 -4.61 -17.03 7.83
N PRO A 38 -5.73 -16.67 8.49
CA PRO A 38 -6.16 -17.29 9.74
C PRO A 38 -6.56 -18.77 9.57
N ARG A 39 -6.87 -19.21 8.34
CA ARG A 39 -7.16 -20.63 8.04
C ARG A 39 -5.92 -21.51 8.13
N LEU A 40 -4.74 -20.92 7.91
CA LEU A 40 -3.45 -21.61 7.97
C LEU A 40 -2.72 -21.34 9.28
N VAL A 41 -2.88 -20.12 9.83
CA VAL A 41 -2.22 -19.68 11.06
C VAL A 41 -3.28 -19.19 12.05
N PRO A 42 -3.75 -20.05 12.98
CA PRO A 42 -4.81 -19.70 13.93
C PRO A 42 -4.49 -18.51 14.83
N ARG A 43 -3.20 -18.21 15.03
CA ARG A 43 -2.71 -17.08 15.83
C ARG A 43 -2.52 -15.79 15.01
N ALA A 44 -3.09 -15.70 13.80
CA ALA A 44 -3.02 -14.49 12.98
C ALA A 44 -3.68 -13.30 13.72
N ARG A 45 -3.03 -12.14 13.68
CA ARG A 45 -3.46 -10.93 14.41
C ARG A 45 -3.83 -9.83 13.44
N THR A 46 -4.75 -8.95 13.85
CA THR A 46 -5.12 -7.76 13.07
C THR A 46 -3.94 -6.80 12.93
N ILE A 47 -3.69 -6.35 11.70
CA ILE A 47 -2.72 -5.29 11.41
C ILE A 47 -3.39 -3.94 11.58
N ARG A 48 -2.93 -3.15 12.56
CA ARG A 48 -3.46 -1.79 12.81
C ARG A 48 -2.92 -0.74 11.85
N ARG A 49 -1.67 -0.90 11.39
CA ARG A 49 -1.03 0.04 10.46
C ARG A 49 -0.06 -0.71 9.55
N LEU A 50 -0.25 -0.52 8.26
CA LEU A 50 0.66 -1.01 7.22
C LEU A 50 1.19 0.20 6.45
N SER A 51 2.47 0.19 6.12
CA SER A 51 3.08 1.22 5.27
C SER A 51 3.54 0.55 3.99
N THR A 52 3.14 1.12 2.86
CA THR A 52 3.63 0.77 1.52
C THR A 52 5.05 1.31 1.36
N LYS A 53 5.99 0.90 2.20
CA LYS A 53 7.41 1.12 1.92
C LYS A 53 7.76 0.19 0.77
N ARG A 54 7.80 0.73 -0.44
CA ARG A 54 8.61 0.13 -1.50
C ARG A 54 10.03 0.03 -0.93
N PRO A 55 10.66 -1.17 -0.85
CA PRO A 55 12.06 -1.24 -0.50
C PRO A 55 12.78 -0.34 -1.51
N ARG A 56 13.36 0.77 -1.03
CA ARG A 56 14.43 1.43 -1.76
C ARG A 56 15.53 0.39 -1.74
N SER A 57 15.62 -0.43 -2.79
CA SER A 57 16.83 -1.18 -3.04
C SER A 57 17.96 -0.16 -2.96
N SER A 58 18.85 -0.45 -2.04
CA SER A 58 20.10 0.24 -1.78
C SER A 58 20.86 0.49 -3.09
N LEU A 59 20.61 1.63 -3.72
CA LEU A 59 21.47 2.24 -4.73
C LEU A 59 21.85 3.63 -4.24
N SER A 60 22.45 3.68 -3.06
CA SER A 60 23.25 4.82 -2.61
C SER A 60 24.69 4.36 -2.35
N SER A 61 25.31 3.88 -3.42
CA SER A 61 26.75 4.04 -3.63
C SER A 61 26.99 4.44 -5.08
N VAL A 62 26.36 5.53 -5.51
CA VAL A 62 26.86 6.30 -6.64
C VAL A 62 27.50 7.53 -6.03
N ARG A 63 28.77 7.40 -5.62
CA ARG A 63 29.65 8.55 -5.42
C ARG A 63 29.84 9.18 -6.80
N ARG A 64 29.06 10.22 -7.13
CA ARG A 64 29.49 11.16 -8.17
C ARG A 64 30.53 12.08 -7.55
N SER A 65 31.77 11.61 -7.55
CA SER A 65 32.95 12.45 -7.40
C SER A 65 33.46 12.75 -8.80
N SER A 66 33.26 13.97 -9.28
CA SER A 66 34.28 14.67 -10.07
C SER A 66 33.95 16.16 -10.08
N ILE A 67 34.62 16.87 -9.18
CA ILE A 67 35.00 18.26 -9.39
C ILE A 67 36.42 18.18 -9.94
N ARG A 68 36.54 18.33 -11.26
CA ARG A 68 37.54 19.12 -12.00
C ARG A 68 37.27 18.97 -13.48
#